data_AF-A0A117DRJ1-F1
#
_entry.id   AF-A0A117DRJ1-F1
#
_cell.length_a   1.000
_cell.length_b   1.000
_cell.length_c   1.000
_cell.angle_alpha   90.00
_cell.angle_beta   90.00
_cell.angle_gamma   90.00
#
_symmetry.space_group_name_H-M   'P 1'
#
loop_
_entity.id
_entity.type
_entity.pdbx_description
1 polymer ?
#
loop_
_entity_poly.entity_id
_entity_poly.type
_entity_poly.pdbx_seq_one_letter_code
_entity_poly.pdbx_strand_id
1 'polypeptide(L)'
;MSPAEFDQLLIELEPLWERSHHRSLARAGRVRRIGAGNTFKLDLSQRLLVTLLYLRQYFTMHVLGILFDLDAANICRNIHALLPVLEQALPAPLRPRTLQAEPDNAPGGVSRNPRKIRSLEEFLDIFPELTDVIVDGTEQPRGQPKVKKGENPGKKAVGRPKDKKRFYSVKNRTHTLKTQVAVTPEGQIVHLSATASGRTHDMKVLRRSRLMNRLPRHVRVWGDRGYTGMEKVYPDWETIVPAKRPKNGELSKEQRELNRLISKVRISAENAIGRIKKFRVCKEFFRNQTSQHGVMWGCVAGLVNLRWQRRHHLCTP
;
A
#
# COMPACT_ATOMS: atom_id res chain seq x y z
N MET A 1 -6.40 16.81 7.27
CA MET A 1 -7.12 16.12 8.35
C MET A 1 -7.43 17.23 9.32
N SER A 2 -8.69 17.63 9.40
CA SER A 2 -9.16 18.54 10.43
C SER A 2 -9.20 17.81 11.79
N PRO A 3 -9.35 18.53 12.91
CA PRO A 3 -9.52 17.91 14.23
C PRO A 3 -10.69 16.90 14.28
N ALA A 4 -11.88 17.28 13.80
CA ALA A 4 -13.03 16.37 13.76
C ALA A 4 -12.77 15.09 12.95
N GLU A 5 -12.03 15.20 11.85
CA GLU A 5 -11.64 14.03 11.05
C GLU A 5 -10.65 13.12 11.77
N PHE A 6 -9.81 13.68 12.66
CA PHE A 6 -8.89 12.95 13.49
C PHE A 6 -9.63 12.23 14.61
N ASP A 7 -10.58 12.89 15.27
CA ASP A 7 -11.39 12.31 16.34
C ASP A 7 -12.25 11.15 15.83
N GLN A 8 -12.86 11.30 14.66
CA GLN A 8 -13.61 10.21 14.02
C GLN A 8 -12.72 8.99 13.73
N LEU A 9 -11.51 9.21 13.22
CA LEU A 9 -10.56 8.12 12.98
C LEU A 9 -10.10 7.47 14.29
N LEU A 10 -9.98 8.24 15.37
CA LEU A 10 -9.64 7.72 16.69
C LEU A 10 -10.73 6.77 17.21
N ILE A 11 -12.01 7.15 17.08
CA ILE A 11 -13.17 6.33 17.45
C ILE A 11 -13.16 4.99 16.68
N GLU A 12 -12.87 5.02 15.38
CA GLU A 12 -12.79 3.79 14.56
C GLU A 12 -11.57 2.91 14.90
N LEU A 13 -10.47 3.54 15.32
CA LEU A 13 -9.21 2.89 15.62
C LEU A 13 -9.20 2.20 16.99
N GLU A 14 -9.84 2.80 17.99
CA GLU A 14 -9.84 2.34 19.39
C GLU A 14 -10.24 0.88 19.57
N PRO A 15 -11.41 0.39 19.09
CA PRO A 15 -11.79 -1.01 19.27
C PRO A 15 -10.86 -1.97 18.52
N LEU A 16 -10.22 -1.52 17.43
CA LEU A 16 -9.21 -2.31 16.72
C LEU A 16 -7.91 -2.39 17.51
N TRP A 17 -7.51 -1.29 18.15
CA TRP A 17 -6.31 -1.23 18.98
C TRP A 17 -6.46 -2.12 20.22
N GLU A 18 -7.57 -2.02 20.94
CA GLU A 18 -7.84 -2.84 22.13
C GLU A 18 -7.74 -4.33 21.82
N ARG A 19 -8.43 -4.79 20.76
CA ARG A 19 -8.36 -6.19 20.29
C ARG A 19 -6.94 -6.62 19.93
N SER A 20 -6.21 -5.78 19.19
CA SER A 20 -4.82 -6.06 18.80
C SER A 20 -3.89 -6.13 20.01
N HIS A 21 -4.07 -5.21 20.96
CA HIS A 21 -3.29 -5.13 22.19
C HIS A 21 -3.53 -6.35 23.07
N HIS A 22 -4.80 -6.71 23.30
CA HIS A 22 -5.17 -7.91 24.06
C HIS A 22 -4.57 -9.17 23.44
N ARG A 23 -4.67 -9.34 22.11
CA ARG A 23 -4.05 -10.48 21.40
C ARG A 23 -2.54 -10.53 21.59
N SER A 24 -1.86 -9.37 21.58
CA SER A 24 -0.41 -9.29 21.83
C SER A 24 -0.03 -9.70 23.26
N LEU A 25 -0.90 -9.38 24.24
CA LEU A 25 -0.74 -9.78 25.63
C LEU A 25 -0.99 -11.28 25.84
N ALA A 26 -1.96 -11.86 25.11
CA ALA A 26 -2.36 -13.26 25.20
C ALA A 26 -1.56 -14.23 24.28
N ARG A 27 -0.52 -13.75 23.58
CA ARG A 27 0.22 -14.57 22.61
C ARG A 27 0.93 -15.76 23.26
N ALA A 28 0.83 -16.93 22.64
CA ALA A 28 1.58 -18.12 23.04
C ALA A 28 3.10 -17.85 23.04
N GLY A 29 3.80 -18.36 24.05
CA GLY A 29 5.24 -18.13 24.21
C GLY A 29 5.63 -16.74 24.75
N ARG A 30 4.68 -15.97 25.29
CA ARG A 30 5.01 -14.77 26.07
C ARG A 30 5.54 -15.18 27.44
N VAL A 31 6.77 -14.75 27.75
CA VAL A 31 7.44 -15.05 29.04
C VAL A 31 6.92 -14.17 30.19
N ARG A 32 6.57 -12.92 29.92
CA ARG A 32 6.11 -11.97 30.94
C ARG A 32 4.59 -12.08 31.14
N ARG A 33 4.14 -12.06 32.40
CA ARG A 33 2.71 -11.99 32.75
C ARG A 33 1.99 -10.82 32.05
N ILE A 34 0.68 -10.93 31.87
CA ILE A 34 -0.15 -9.81 31.41
C ILE A 34 -0.06 -8.68 32.45
N GLY A 35 0.12 -7.44 32.00
CA GLY A 35 0.45 -6.30 32.88
C GLY A 35 1.93 -6.19 33.26
N ALA A 36 2.75 -7.23 33.07
CA ALA A 36 4.19 -7.15 33.30
C ALA A 36 4.93 -6.69 32.02
N GLY A 37 5.58 -5.53 32.10
CA GLY A 37 6.35 -4.92 31.02
C GLY A 37 6.16 -3.41 30.95
N ASN A 38 6.89 -2.75 30.05
CA ASN A 38 6.75 -1.31 29.86
C ASN A 38 5.44 -1.00 29.12
N THR A 39 4.64 -0.08 29.66
CA THR A 39 3.43 0.42 29.03
C THR A 39 3.77 1.48 27.98
N PHE A 40 2.81 1.79 27.09
CA PHE A 40 2.97 2.95 26.23
C PHE A 40 2.74 4.21 27.07
N LYS A 41 3.72 5.13 27.08
CA LYS A 41 3.61 6.42 27.77
C LYS A 41 2.61 7.36 27.10
N LEU A 42 2.44 7.24 25.78
CA LEU A 42 1.50 8.03 25.01
C LEU A 42 0.13 7.35 25.02
N ASP A 43 -0.93 8.15 25.13
CA ASP A 43 -2.30 7.68 24.93
C ASP A 43 -2.56 7.35 23.45
N LEU A 44 -3.73 6.76 23.14
CA LEU A 44 -4.04 6.34 21.77
C LEU A 44 -4.09 7.53 20.79
N SER A 45 -4.56 8.70 21.23
CA SER A 45 -4.65 9.91 20.41
C SER A 45 -3.25 10.39 20.01
N GLN A 46 -2.34 10.52 20.97
CA GLN A 46 -0.95 10.92 20.76
C GLN A 46 -0.22 9.90 19.87
N ARG A 47 -0.51 8.61 20.05
CA ARG A 47 0.05 7.51 19.23
C ARG A 47 -0.43 7.56 17.79
N LEU A 48 -1.70 7.91 17.56
CA LEU A 48 -2.23 8.16 16.23
C LEU A 48 -1.53 9.37 15.62
N LEU A 49 -1.42 10.48 16.34
CA LEU A 49 -0.79 11.71 15.86
C LEU A 49 0.67 11.50 15.45
N VAL A 50 1.50 10.88 16.29
CA VAL A 50 2.91 10.59 15.96
C VAL A 50 3.02 9.68 14.73
N THR A 51 2.10 8.71 14.58
CA THR A 51 2.05 7.81 13.42
C THR A 51 1.69 8.57 12.14
N LEU A 52 0.70 9.46 12.19
CA LEU A 52 0.30 10.28 11.04
C LEU A 52 1.39 11.27 10.63
N LEU A 53 2.07 11.90 11.60
CA LEU A 53 3.22 12.76 11.34
C LEU A 53 4.36 11.98 10.70
N TYR A 54 4.64 10.77 11.19
CA TYR A 54 5.64 9.90 10.59
C TYR A 54 5.27 9.51 9.14
N LEU A 55 4.03 9.13 8.86
CA LEU A 55 3.62 8.81 7.49
C LEU A 55 3.72 10.05 6.58
N ARG A 56 3.28 11.21 7.07
CA ARG A 56 3.20 12.44 6.29
C ARG A 56 4.57 13.05 6.02
N GLN A 57 5.35 13.27 7.06
CA GLN A 57 6.62 14.00 7.02
C GLN A 57 7.84 13.09 7.01
N TYR A 58 7.67 11.84 7.44
CA TYR A 58 8.74 10.86 7.51
C TYR A 58 9.92 11.33 8.37
N PHE A 59 9.63 12.01 9.49
CA PHE A 59 10.66 12.39 10.44
C PHE A 59 11.43 11.17 10.97
N THR A 60 12.68 11.40 11.38
CA THR A 60 13.46 10.36 12.04
C THR A 60 12.88 10.07 13.43
N MET A 61 13.15 8.89 13.97
CA MET A 61 12.66 8.54 15.31
C MET A 61 13.18 9.48 16.39
N HIS A 62 14.39 10.04 16.22
CA HIS A 62 14.97 11.02 17.14
C HIS A 62 14.22 12.35 17.11
N VAL A 63 13.89 12.87 15.92
CA VAL A 63 13.13 14.13 15.79
C VAL A 63 11.73 13.97 16.41
N LEU A 64 11.05 12.86 16.12
CA LEU A 64 9.77 12.57 16.76
C LEU A 64 9.91 12.34 18.28
N GLY A 65 11.04 11.80 18.72
CA GLY A 65 11.34 11.63 20.14
C GLY A 65 11.42 12.96 20.88
N ILE A 66 12.09 13.96 20.29
CA ILE A 66 12.12 15.33 20.80
C ILE A 66 10.71 15.93 20.86
N LEU A 67 9.91 15.76 19.81
CA LEU A 67 8.57 16.36 19.73
C LEU A 67 7.54 15.75 20.70
N PHE A 68 7.75 14.50 21.13
CA PHE A 68 6.79 13.75 21.98
C PHE A 68 7.39 13.34 23.33
N ASP A 69 8.56 13.86 23.69
CA ASP A 69 9.31 13.52 24.91
C ASP A 69 9.48 12.01 25.13
N LEU A 70 10.01 11.33 24.11
CA LEU A 70 10.29 9.90 24.13
C LEU A 70 11.65 9.59 23.51
N ASP A 71 12.28 8.50 23.96
CA ASP A 71 13.40 7.95 23.20
C ASP A 71 12.96 7.36 21.85
N ALA A 72 13.91 7.32 20.91
CA ALA A 72 13.67 6.84 19.55
C ALA A 72 13.13 5.40 19.49
N ALA A 73 13.49 4.54 20.45
CA ALA A 73 13.00 3.16 20.47
C ALA A 73 11.52 3.12 20.89
N ASN A 74 11.10 3.95 21.84
CA ASN A 74 9.70 4.13 22.20
C ASN A 74 8.86 4.68 21.04
N ILE A 75 9.35 5.68 20.32
CA ILE A 75 8.68 6.19 19.11
C ILE A 75 8.51 5.08 18.07
N CYS A 76 9.59 4.34 17.78
CA CYS A 76 9.59 3.24 16.84
C CYS A 76 8.53 2.17 17.22
N ARG A 77 8.49 1.78 18.51
CA ARG A 77 7.48 0.84 19.03
C ARG A 77 6.05 1.36 18.86
N ASN A 78 5.79 2.62 19.19
CA ASN A 78 4.48 3.25 19.05
C ASN A 78 3.99 3.19 17.59
N ILE A 79 4.80 3.68 16.66
CA ILE A 79 4.46 3.73 15.24
C ILE A 79 4.22 2.32 14.69
N HIS A 80 5.16 1.39 14.89
CA HIS A 80 5.08 0.07 14.30
C HIS A 80 4.00 -0.83 14.91
N ALA A 81 3.64 -0.63 16.18
CA ALA A 81 2.51 -1.30 16.78
C ALA A 81 1.17 -0.80 16.20
N LEU A 82 1.08 0.49 15.87
CA LEU A 82 -0.18 1.09 15.40
C LEU A 82 -0.42 0.92 13.90
N LEU A 83 0.63 0.90 13.07
CA LEU A 83 0.50 0.80 11.60
C LEU A 83 -0.45 -0.31 11.10
N PRO A 84 -0.36 -1.58 11.56
CA PRO A 84 -1.27 -2.63 11.08
C PRO A 84 -2.72 -2.44 11.53
N VAL A 85 -2.93 -1.74 12.64
CA VAL A 85 -4.27 -1.44 13.18
C VAL A 85 -4.87 -0.25 12.45
N LEU A 86 -4.06 0.79 12.21
CA LEU A 86 -4.44 1.96 11.43
C LEU A 86 -4.81 1.58 9.99
N GLU A 87 -4.07 0.69 9.34
CA GLU A 87 -4.41 0.18 8.01
C GLU A 87 -5.82 -0.44 7.98
N GLN A 88 -6.24 -1.09 9.07
CA GLN A 88 -7.55 -1.72 9.17
C GLN A 88 -8.70 -0.76 9.50
N ALA A 89 -8.40 0.36 10.15
CA ALA A 89 -9.38 1.40 10.48
C ALA A 89 -9.69 2.28 9.25
N LEU A 90 -8.76 2.37 8.30
CA LEU A 90 -8.91 3.21 7.12
C LEU A 90 -9.65 2.47 5.99
N PRO A 91 -10.25 3.22 5.03
CA PRO A 91 -10.75 2.67 3.77
C PRO A 91 -9.58 2.28 2.83
N ALA A 92 -8.70 1.40 3.33
CA ALA A 92 -7.52 0.95 2.64
C ALA A 92 -7.89 0.00 1.48
N PRO A 93 -7.21 0.11 0.34
CA PRO A 93 -7.47 -0.74 -0.81
C PRO A 93 -7.12 -2.21 -0.55
N LEU A 94 -7.66 -3.11 -1.38
CA LEU A 94 -7.39 -4.54 -1.31
C LEU A 94 -5.89 -4.85 -1.48
N ARG A 95 -5.36 -5.77 -0.65
CA ARG A 95 -3.94 -6.18 -0.68
C ARG A 95 -3.76 -7.66 -0.34
N PRO A 96 -2.75 -8.36 -0.89
CA PRO A 96 -2.48 -9.76 -0.56
C PRO A 96 -2.25 -10.06 0.94
N ARG A 97 -1.75 -9.08 1.73
CA ARG A 97 -1.49 -9.26 3.18
C ARG A 97 -2.75 -9.16 4.04
N THR A 98 -3.69 -8.28 3.69
CA THR A 98 -5.02 -8.22 4.33
C THR A 98 -5.88 -9.44 4.01
N LEU A 99 -5.45 -10.26 3.05
CA LEU A 99 -6.13 -11.47 2.60
C LEU A 99 -5.53 -12.77 3.17
N GLN A 100 -4.46 -12.68 3.98
CA GLN A 100 -3.80 -13.82 4.66
C GLN A 100 -3.81 -13.66 6.18
N ALA A 101 -4.60 -12.75 6.73
CA ALA A 101 -4.94 -12.82 8.14
C ALA A 101 -5.90 -14.00 8.30
N GLU A 102 -5.51 -15.02 9.08
CA GLU A 102 -6.43 -16.06 9.53
C GLU A 102 -7.71 -15.42 10.08
N PRO A 103 -8.90 -15.95 9.76
CA PRO A 103 -10.15 -15.51 10.36
C PRO A 103 -10.18 -16.02 11.81
N ASP A 104 -9.39 -15.39 12.69
CA ASP A 104 -9.41 -15.76 14.10
C ASP A 104 -10.71 -15.27 14.74
N ASN A 105 -11.66 -16.20 14.84
CA ASN A 105 -12.70 -16.36 15.87
C ASN A 105 -13.35 -15.06 16.33
N ALA A 106 -14.42 -14.65 15.64
CA ALA A 106 -15.38 -13.70 16.19
C ALA A 106 -16.22 -14.39 17.28
N PRO A 107 -16.28 -13.88 18.52
CA PRO A 107 -17.38 -14.20 19.40
C PRO A 107 -18.66 -13.64 18.77
N GLY A 108 -19.71 -14.46 18.70
CA GLY A 108 -21.04 -14.02 18.29
C GLY A 108 -21.45 -12.79 19.10
N GLY A 109 -21.78 -11.71 18.40
CA GLY A 109 -22.14 -10.44 19.02
C GLY A 109 -22.29 -9.36 17.97
N VAL A 110 -23.53 -9.09 17.60
CA VAL A 110 -23.94 -8.09 16.61
C VAL A 110 -23.40 -6.72 17.01
N SER A 111 -22.43 -6.20 16.25
CA SER A 111 -22.06 -4.79 16.29
C SER A 111 -21.59 -4.33 14.90
N ARG A 112 -22.24 -3.27 14.41
CA ARG A 112 -22.04 -2.68 13.08
C ARG A 112 -20.62 -2.10 12.98
N ASN A 113 -19.67 -2.91 12.52
CA ASN A 113 -18.36 -2.45 12.08
C ASN A 113 -18.51 -1.61 10.79
N PRO A 114 -17.77 -0.50 10.61
CA PRO A 114 -17.56 0.06 9.28
C PRO A 114 -16.96 -1.02 8.38
N ARG A 115 -17.64 -1.32 7.27
CA ARG A 115 -17.44 -2.53 6.46
C ARG A 115 -16.05 -2.55 5.83
N LYS A 116 -15.23 -3.50 6.27
CA LYS A 116 -13.99 -3.89 5.58
C LYS A 116 -14.41 -4.72 4.36
N ILE A 117 -14.12 -4.24 3.15
CA ILE A 117 -14.35 -4.99 1.90
C ILE A 117 -13.46 -6.24 1.88
N ARG A 118 -14.04 -7.41 2.12
CA ARG A 118 -13.33 -8.70 2.31
C ARG A 118 -13.44 -9.63 1.11
N SER A 119 -14.30 -9.32 0.13
CA SER A 119 -14.57 -10.18 -1.02
C SER A 119 -14.90 -9.40 -2.31
N LEU A 120 -15.00 -10.16 -3.40
CA LEU A 120 -15.36 -9.70 -4.74
C LEU A 120 -16.80 -9.20 -4.82
N GLU A 121 -17.76 -9.90 -4.20
CA GLU A 121 -19.15 -9.43 -4.12
C GLU A 121 -19.27 -8.10 -3.36
N GLU A 122 -18.56 -7.93 -2.24
CA GLU A 122 -18.65 -6.70 -1.43
C GLU A 122 -18.03 -5.49 -2.14
N PHE A 123 -17.08 -5.71 -3.05
CA PHE A 123 -16.52 -4.66 -3.90
C PHE A 123 -17.50 -4.22 -5.00
N LEU A 124 -18.25 -5.17 -5.55
CA LEU A 124 -19.25 -4.94 -6.60
C LEU A 124 -20.52 -4.27 -6.06
N ASP A 125 -20.93 -4.59 -4.83
CA ASP A 125 -22.09 -3.96 -4.18
C ASP A 125 -21.89 -2.46 -3.89
N ILE A 126 -20.63 -2.03 -3.74
CA ILE A 126 -20.30 -0.64 -3.42
C ILE A 126 -20.10 0.21 -4.69
N PHE A 127 -19.73 -0.42 -5.82
CA PHE A 127 -19.45 0.26 -7.09
C PHE A 127 -19.98 -0.55 -8.29
N PRO A 128 -21.30 -0.80 -8.40
CA PRO A 128 -21.89 -1.53 -9.52
C PRO A 128 -21.68 -0.84 -10.88
N GLU A 129 -21.40 0.46 -10.88
CA GLU A 129 -21.07 1.29 -12.04
C GLU A 129 -19.60 1.19 -12.50
N LEU A 130 -18.73 0.46 -11.79
CA LEU A 130 -17.31 0.45 -12.11
C LEU A 130 -17.03 -0.26 -13.43
N THR A 131 -16.93 0.50 -14.52
CA THR A 131 -16.61 -0.01 -15.85
C THR A 131 -15.12 -0.13 -16.11
N ASP A 132 -14.28 0.58 -15.34
CA ASP A 132 -12.87 0.78 -15.67
C ASP A 132 -11.96 0.77 -14.44
N VAL A 133 -10.80 0.13 -14.58
CA VAL A 133 -9.72 0.18 -13.60
C VAL A 133 -8.40 0.48 -14.30
N ILE A 134 -7.68 1.46 -13.79
CA ILE A 134 -6.38 1.88 -14.31
C ILE A 134 -5.27 1.35 -13.41
N VAL A 135 -4.33 0.62 -13.99
CA VAL A 135 -3.22 0.00 -13.29
C VAL A 135 -1.91 0.70 -13.64
N ASP A 136 -1.17 1.12 -12.61
CA ASP A 136 0.14 1.72 -12.80
C ASP A 136 1.17 1.23 -11.77
N GLY A 137 2.42 1.12 -12.21
CA GLY A 137 3.55 0.67 -11.41
C GLY A 137 4.39 1.84 -10.91
N THR A 138 4.64 1.89 -9.60
CA THR A 138 5.49 2.94 -9.02
C THR A 138 6.63 2.35 -8.20
N GLU A 139 7.75 3.05 -8.20
CA GLU A 139 8.97 2.63 -7.53
C GLU A 139 9.40 3.64 -6.46
N GLN A 140 9.90 3.10 -5.34
CA GLN A 140 10.47 3.86 -4.23
C GLN A 140 11.92 3.43 -4.01
N PRO A 141 12.88 4.37 -3.93
CA PRO A 141 14.28 4.04 -3.67
C PRO A 141 14.47 3.41 -2.29
N ARG A 142 15.45 2.51 -2.15
CA ARG A 142 15.79 1.85 -0.88
C ARG A 142 17.30 1.69 -0.72
N GLY A 143 17.73 1.38 0.51
CA GLY A 143 19.13 1.04 0.78
C GLY A 143 19.57 -0.26 0.12
N GLN A 144 20.86 -0.33 -0.21
CA GLN A 144 21.46 -1.58 -0.70
C GLN A 144 21.29 -2.68 0.36
N PRO A 145 21.08 -3.95 -0.02
CA PRO A 145 21.16 -5.05 0.93
C PRO A 145 22.48 -4.96 1.70
N LYS A 146 22.43 -4.84 3.03
CA LYS A 146 23.64 -4.85 3.86
C LYS A 146 24.32 -6.20 3.70
N VAL A 147 25.63 -6.19 3.46
CA VAL A 147 26.45 -7.40 3.47
C VAL A 147 26.55 -7.84 4.93
N LYS A 148 25.85 -8.90 5.33
CA LYS A 148 26.13 -9.55 6.62
C LYS A 148 27.42 -10.35 6.44
N LYS A 149 28.50 -9.97 7.14
CA LYS A 149 29.64 -10.89 7.33
C LYS A 149 29.08 -12.17 7.96
N GLY A 150 29.45 -13.34 7.41
CA GLY A 150 29.04 -14.61 8.02
C GLY A 150 29.60 -14.70 9.43
N GLU A 151 28.83 -15.25 10.37
CA GLU A 151 29.25 -15.46 11.77
C GLU A 151 30.40 -16.48 11.91
N ASN A 152 30.69 -17.28 10.86
CA ASN A 152 31.76 -18.29 10.88
C ASN A 152 32.83 -18.01 9.80
N PRO A 153 34.12 -18.27 10.09
CA PRO A 153 35.18 -18.31 9.07
C PRO A 153 34.78 -19.29 7.95
N GLY A 154 34.78 -18.84 6.70
CA GLY A 154 34.45 -19.66 5.52
C GLY A 154 33.00 -19.61 5.02
N LYS A 155 32.02 -19.06 5.78
CA LYS A 155 30.68 -18.79 5.23
C LYS A 155 30.66 -17.47 4.47
N LYS A 156 30.41 -17.53 3.15
CA LYS A 156 30.28 -16.33 2.29
C LYS A 156 29.26 -15.36 2.87
N ALA A 157 29.60 -14.07 2.89
CA ALA A 157 28.75 -13.02 3.41
C ALA A 157 27.32 -13.08 2.82
N VAL A 158 26.30 -13.01 3.68
CA VAL A 158 24.90 -12.92 3.25
C VAL A 158 24.66 -11.50 2.76
N GLY A 159 24.86 -11.32 1.45
CA GLY A 159 24.84 -10.05 0.72
C GLY A 159 25.35 -10.23 -0.72
N ARG A 160 25.03 -11.38 -1.31
CA ARG A 160 25.58 -11.87 -2.58
C ARG A 160 25.33 -10.86 -3.72
N PRO A 161 26.19 -10.77 -4.75
CA PRO A 161 25.93 -10.00 -5.98
C PRO A 161 24.55 -10.23 -6.62
N LYS A 162 23.92 -11.40 -6.38
CA LYS A 162 22.54 -11.71 -6.80
C LYS A 162 21.48 -10.82 -6.13
N ASP A 163 21.62 -10.51 -4.84
CA ASP A 163 20.68 -9.61 -4.13
C ASP A 163 20.86 -8.16 -4.53
N LYS A 164 22.09 -7.75 -4.89
CA LYS A 164 22.32 -6.47 -5.56
C LYS A 164 21.47 -6.39 -6.84
N LYS A 165 21.54 -7.38 -7.72
CA LYS A 165 20.73 -7.38 -8.96
C LYS A 165 19.22 -7.45 -8.71
N ARG A 166 18.75 -8.13 -7.66
CA ARG A 166 17.32 -8.38 -7.40
C ARG A 166 16.49 -7.10 -7.27
N PHE A 167 17.01 -6.11 -6.55
CA PHE A 167 16.30 -4.85 -6.30
C PHE A 167 16.72 -3.73 -7.25
N TYR A 168 17.78 -3.93 -8.03
CA TYR A 168 18.28 -2.91 -8.93
C TYR A 168 17.32 -2.67 -10.08
N SER A 169 16.77 -1.46 -10.15
CA SER A 169 15.95 -0.97 -11.24
C SER A 169 16.84 -0.27 -12.26
N VAL A 170 16.83 -0.77 -13.50
CA VAL A 170 17.56 -0.14 -14.60
C VAL A 170 16.98 1.24 -14.91
N LYS A 171 15.65 1.37 -14.85
CA LYS A 171 14.91 2.63 -15.06
C LYS A 171 15.39 3.73 -14.11
N ASN A 172 15.51 3.41 -12.82
CA ASN A 172 15.87 4.38 -11.79
C ASN A 172 17.37 4.39 -11.45
N ARG A 173 18.18 3.53 -12.09
CA ARG A 173 19.62 3.35 -11.85
C ARG A 173 19.98 3.18 -10.36
N THR A 174 19.09 2.57 -9.58
CA THR A 174 19.26 2.35 -8.13
C THR A 174 18.43 1.17 -7.65
N HIS A 175 18.60 0.76 -6.39
CA HIS A 175 17.74 -0.26 -5.79
C HIS A 175 16.40 0.34 -5.38
N THR A 176 15.31 -0.29 -5.82
CA THR A 176 13.97 0.17 -5.53
C THR A 176 13.07 -0.96 -5.03
N LEU A 177 12.01 -0.56 -4.33
CA LEU A 177 10.82 -1.36 -4.09
C LEU A 177 9.75 -0.92 -5.08
N LYS A 178 9.01 -1.87 -5.62
CA LYS A 178 7.96 -1.62 -6.60
C LYS A 178 6.61 -1.97 -6.00
N THR A 179 5.63 -1.09 -6.19
CA THR A 179 4.23 -1.31 -5.85
C THR A 179 3.38 -0.99 -7.07
N GLN A 180 2.48 -1.89 -7.44
CA GLN A 180 1.43 -1.61 -8.40
C GLN A 180 0.22 -1.04 -7.66
N VAL A 181 -0.37 -0.01 -8.24
CA VAL A 181 -1.60 0.65 -7.77
C VAL A 181 -2.67 0.46 -8.83
N ALA A 182 -3.88 0.11 -8.42
CA ALA A 182 -5.05 0.11 -9.29
C ALA A 182 -6.03 1.17 -8.79
N VAL A 183 -6.56 1.97 -9.72
CA VAL A 183 -7.32 3.18 -9.44
C VAL A 183 -8.52 3.27 -10.36
N THR A 184 -9.66 3.74 -9.89
CA THR A 184 -10.81 4.06 -10.75
C THR A 184 -10.53 5.34 -11.56
N PRO A 185 -11.28 5.61 -12.64
CA PRO A 185 -11.16 6.87 -13.39
C PRO A 185 -11.36 8.13 -12.53
N GLU A 186 -12.18 8.05 -11.49
CA GLU A 186 -12.46 9.13 -10.53
C GLU A 186 -11.31 9.33 -9.53
N GLY A 187 -10.36 8.40 -9.51
CA GLY A 187 -9.16 8.48 -8.69
C GLY A 187 -9.26 7.78 -7.34
N GLN A 188 -10.23 6.91 -7.11
CA GLN A 188 -10.23 6.06 -5.91
C GLN A 188 -9.20 4.96 -6.05
N ILE A 189 -8.38 4.72 -5.02
CA ILE A 189 -7.43 3.60 -5.03
C ILE A 189 -8.19 2.35 -4.60
N VAL A 190 -8.27 1.36 -5.48
CA VAL A 190 -9.06 0.13 -5.23
C VAL A 190 -8.18 -1.07 -4.88
N HIS A 191 -6.93 -1.08 -5.32
CA HIS A 191 -6.01 -2.18 -5.00
C HIS A 191 -4.54 -1.74 -4.96
N LEU A 192 -3.76 -2.39 -4.09
CA LEU A 192 -2.30 -2.31 -4.04
C LEU A 192 -1.67 -3.71 -4.10
N SER A 193 -0.65 -3.88 -4.94
CA SER A 193 0.10 -5.13 -4.93
C SER A 193 0.90 -5.31 -3.64
N ALA A 194 1.31 -6.55 -3.37
CA ALA A 194 2.42 -6.78 -2.45
C ALA A 194 3.69 -6.07 -2.98
N THR A 195 4.57 -5.68 -2.06
CA THR A 195 5.86 -5.08 -2.39
C THR A 195 6.69 -6.03 -3.25
N ALA A 196 7.02 -5.61 -4.46
CA ALA A 196 7.93 -6.31 -5.36
C ALA A 196 9.33 -5.68 -5.34
N SER A 197 10.32 -6.41 -5.87
CA SER A 197 11.64 -5.82 -6.09
C SER A 197 11.64 -4.94 -7.34
N GLY A 198 12.44 -3.88 -7.37
CA GLY A 198 12.54 -2.93 -8.48
C GLY A 198 12.75 -3.55 -9.86
N ARG A 199 13.51 -4.66 -9.93
CA ARG A 199 13.75 -5.41 -11.17
C ARG A 199 12.51 -6.14 -11.71
N THR A 200 11.49 -6.35 -10.88
CA THR A 200 10.31 -7.13 -11.28
C THR A 200 9.55 -6.37 -12.36
N HIS A 201 9.29 -7.05 -13.49
CA HIS A 201 8.48 -6.50 -14.58
C HIS A 201 7.04 -6.26 -14.13
N ASP A 202 6.41 -5.20 -14.63
CA ASP A 202 5.08 -4.77 -14.18
C ASP A 202 4.00 -5.84 -14.42
N MET A 203 4.00 -6.49 -15.58
CA MET A 203 3.15 -7.67 -15.85
C MET A 203 3.31 -8.79 -14.80
N LYS A 204 4.52 -9.02 -14.29
CA LYS A 204 4.77 -10.04 -13.25
C LYS A 204 4.24 -9.59 -11.89
N VAL A 205 4.27 -8.28 -11.60
CA VAL A 205 3.63 -7.72 -10.40
C VAL A 205 2.11 -7.88 -10.49
N LEU A 206 1.50 -7.60 -11.65
CA LEU A 206 0.07 -7.80 -11.90
C LEU A 206 -0.36 -9.25 -11.67
N ARG A 207 0.35 -10.21 -12.26
CA ARG A 207 0.06 -11.65 -12.06
C ARG A 207 0.14 -12.05 -10.59
N ARG A 208 1.13 -11.54 -9.86
CA ARG A 208 1.33 -11.84 -8.44
C ARG A 208 0.32 -11.17 -7.52
N SER A 209 -0.23 -10.02 -7.92
CA SER A 209 -1.20 -9.30 -7.11
C SER A 209 -2.57 -10.00 -7.08
N ARG A 210 -2.83 -10.85 -8.08
CA ARG A 210 -4.14 -11.50 -8.30
C ARG A 210 -5.26 -10.47 -8.45
N LEU A 211 -4.94 -9.26 -8.94
CA LEU A 211 -5.93 -8.23 -9.20
C LEU A 211 -6.97 -8.71 -10.22
N MET A 212 -6.51 -9.22 -11.37
CA MET A 212 -7.39 -9.68 -12.45
C MET A 212 -8.38 -10.75 -11.99
N ASN A 213 -7.92 -11.72 -11.19
CA ASN A 213 -8.79 -12.77 -10.61
C ASN A 213 -9.91 -12.24 -9.70
N ARG A 214 -9.84 -10.98 -9.29
CA ARG A 214 -10.82 -10.29 -8.45
C ARG A 214 -11.50 -9.13 -9.18
N LEU A 215 -11.27 -8.98 -10.48
CA LEU A 215 -12.02 -8.02 -11.27
C LEU A 215 -13.12 -8.79 -12.00
N PRO A 216 -14.36 -8.27 -12.00
CA PRO A 216 -15.40 -8.79 -12.88
C PRO A 216 -14.94 -8.73 -14.34
N ARG A 217 -15.44 -9.64 -15.16
CA ARG A 217 -15.06 -9.73 -16.59
C ARG A 217 -15.49 -8.51 -17.41
N HIS A 218 -16.54 -7.80 -16.97
CA HIS A 218 -17.01 -6.58 -17.63
C HIS A 218 -16.17 -5.34 -17.32
N VAL A 219 -15.23 -5.43 -16.36
CA VAL A 219 -14.36 -4.30 -16.01
C VAL A 219 -13.19 -4.22 -16.98
N ARG A 220 -13.05 -3.07 -17.64
CA ARG A 220 -11.93 -2.79 -18.54
C ARG A 220 -10.69 -2.42 -17.74
N VAL A 221 -9.54 -2.95 -18.14
CA VAL A 221 -8.27 -2.74 -17.42
C VAL A 221 -7.29 -1.94 -18.27
N TRP A 222 -6.97 -0.73 -17.81
CA TRP A 222 -6.08 0.20 -18.50
C TRP A 222 -4.67 0.08 -17.94
N GLY A 223 -3.70 -0.14 -18.82
CA GLY A 223 -2.29 -0.26 -18.45
C GLY A 223 -1.39 0.71 -19.21
N ASP A 224 -0.23 1.01 -18.63
CA ASP A 224 0.87 1.63 -19.36
C ASP A 224 1.57 0.62 -20.31
N ARG A 225 2.56 1.09 -21.07
CA ARG A 225 3.32 0.22 -21.98
C ARG A 225 4.11 -0.88 -21.26
N GLY A 226 4.36 -0.77 -19.95
CA GLY A 226 4.91 -1.83 -19.11
C GLY A 226 3.98 -3.05 -18.99
N TYR A 227 2.74 -2.94 -19.45
CA TYR A 227 1.77 -4.02 -19.53
C TYR A 227 1.50 -4.51 -20.96
N THR A 228 2.37 -4.22 -21.92
CA THR A 228 2.24 -4.78 -23.28
C THR A 228 2.05 -6.30 -23.24
N GLY A 229 1.05 -6.82 -23.96
CA GLY A 229 0.69 -8.23 -23.97
C GLY A 229 -0.31 -8.64 -22.88
N MET A 230 -0.95 -7.69 -22.19
CA MET A 230 -1.97 -7.97 -21.18
C MET A 230 -3.15 -8.75 -21.78
N GLU A 231 -3.55 -8.35 -22.98
CA GLU A 231 -4.66 -8.93 -23.76
C GLU A 231 -4.47 -10.42 -24.05
N LYS A 232 -3.21 -10.85 -24.19
CA LYS A 232 -2.87 -12.26 -24.43
C LYS A 232 -2.84 -13.09 -23.16
N VAL A 233 -2.49 -12.46 -22.03
CA VAL A 233 -2.39 -13.13 -20.73
C VAL A 233 -3.75 -13.24 -20.05
N TYR A 234 -4.66 -12.28 -20.30
CA TYR A 234 -5.99 -12.20 -19.72
C TYR A 234 -7.05 -12.00 -20.81
N PRO A 235 -7.29 -13.01 -21.67
CA PRO A 235 -8.21 -12.88 -22.81
C PRO A 235 -9.67 -12.72 -22.39
N ASP A 236 -10.02 -13.09 -21.16
CA ASP A 236 -11.37 -12.93 -20.60
C ASP A 236 -11.71 -11.49 -20.14
N TRP A 237 -10.74 -10.56 -20.20
CA TRP A 237 -10.93 -9.16 -19.84
C TRP A 237 -10.63 -8.26 -21.04
N GLU A 238 -11.39 -7.19 -21.17
CA GLU A 238 -11.02 -6.10 -22.08
C GLU A 238 -9.85 -5.32 -21.46
N THR A 239 -8.67 -5.40 -22.08
CA THR A 239 -7.46 -4.72 -21.61
C THR A 239 -7.02 -3.65 -22.60
N ILE A 240 -6.74 -2.46 -22.11
CA ILE A 240 -6.40 -1.31 -22.95
C ILE A 240 -4.98 -0.84 -22.60
N VAL A 241 -4.06 -1.01 -23.55
CA VAL A 241 -2.65 -0.64 -23.42
C VAL A 241 -2.22 0.17 -24.65
N PRO A 242 -1.49 1.29 -24.50
CA PRO A 242 -1.04 2.09 -25.63
C PRO A 242 -0.23 1.27 -26.63
N ALA A 243 -0.50 1.49 -27.92
CA ALA A 243 0.25 0.87 -29.00
C ALA A 243 1.73 1.27 -28.91
N LYS A 244 2.62 0.27 -28.97
CA LYS A 244 4.06 0.48 -29.00
C LYS A 244 4.52 0.76 -30.42
N ARG A 245 5.43 1.72 -30.59
CA ARG A 245 6.09 1.97 -31.87
C ARG A 245 6.74 0.66 -32.38
N PRO A 246 6.44 0.20 -33.61
CA PRO A 246 7.05 -0.99 -34.18
C PRO A 246 8.55 -0.78 -34.41
N LYS A 247 9.31 -1.88 -34.47
CA LYS A 247 10.74 -1.83 -34.81
C LYS A 247 10.85 -1.34 -36.25
N ASN A 248 11.52 -0.21 -36.47
CA ASN A 248 11.72 0.42 -37.78
C ASN A 248 10.46 1.00 -38.45
N GLY A 249 9.40 1.30 -37.70
CA GLY A 249 8.21 1.97 -38.25
C GLY A 249 7.73 3.12 -37.38
N GLU A 250 6.65 3.77 -37.79
CA GLU A 250 5.99 4.83 -37.02
C GLU A 250 4.60 4.39 -36.55
N LEU A 251 4.09 5.06 -35.51
CA LEU A 251 2.67 4.95 -35.17
C LEU A 251 1.85 5.69 -36.22
N SER A 252 0.74 5.10 -36.66
CA SER A 252 -0.25 5.79 -37.50
C SER A 252 -0.84 7.01 -36.78
N LYS A 253 -1.45 7.93 -37.53
CA LYS A 253 -2.13 9.10 -36.91
C LYS A 253 -3.22 8.66 -35.94
N GLU A 254 -3.99 7.63 -36.32
CA GLU A 254 -5.04 7.02 -35.49
C GLU A 254 -4.47 6.42 -34.20
N GLN A 255 -3.37 5.65 -34.29
CA GLN A 255 -2.71 5.08 -33.10
C GLN A 255 -2.16 6.17 -32.17
N ARG A 256 -1.65 7.28 -32.72
CA ARG A 256 -1.20 8.42 -31.91
C ARG A 256 -2.37 9.07 -31.17
N GLU A 257 -3.50 9.28 -31.84
CA GLU A 257 -4.68 9.86 -31.22
C GLU A 257 -5.29 8.91 -30.17
N LEU A 258 -5.38 7.60 -30.46
CA LEU A 258 -5.80 6.61 -29.47
C LEU A 258 -4.87 6.57 -28.25
N ASN A 259 -3.56 6.60 -28.46
CA ASN A 259 -2.59 6.68 -27.36
C ASN A 259 -2.75 7.97 -26.54
N ARG A 260 -3.14 9.09 -27.17
CA ARG A 260 -3.44 10.35 -26.48
C ARG A 260 -4.69 10.21 -25.61
N LEU A 261 -5.75 9.59 -26.11
CA LEU A 261 -6.98 9.31 -25.33
C LEU A 261 -6.70 8.37 -24.16
N ILE A 262 -5.97 7.27 -24.39
CA ILE A 262 -5.54 6.36 -23.33
C ILE A 262 -4.73 7.10 -22.26
N SER A 263 -3.82 7.98 -22.69
CA SER A 263 -3.01 8.77 -21.75
C SER A 263 -3.88 9.70 -20.90
N LYS A 264 -4.91 10.33 -21.47
CA LYS A 264 -5.87 11.18 -20.71
C LYS A 264 -6.57 10.40 -19.61
N VAL A 265 -7.08 9.20 -19.90
CA VAL A 265 -7.72 8.33 -18.89
C VAL A 265 -6.72 7.96 -17.80
N ARG A 266 -5.49 7.60 -18.19
CA ARG A 266 -4.44 7.17 -17.24
C ARG A 266 -3.92 8.26 -16.29
N ILE A 267 -4.18 9.55 -16.58
CA ILE A 267 -3.84 10.66 -15.67
C ILE A 267 -4.43 10.44 -14.27
N SER A 268 -5.58 9.77 -14.14
CA SER A 268 -6.18 9.48 -12.83
C SER A 268 -5.28 8.62 -11.93
N ALA A 269 -4.59 7.63 -12.50
CA ALA A 269 -3.62 6.83 -11.76
C ALA A 269 -2.38 7.64 -11.37
N GLU A 270 -1.87 8.47 -12.28
CA GLU A 270 -0.74 9.38 -11.99
C GLU A 270 -1.07 10.35 -10.86
N ASN A 271 -2.28 10.92 -10.87
CA ASN A 271 -2.80 11.80 -9.84
C ASN A 271 -2.97 11.08 -8.48
N ALA A 272 -3.48 9.85 -8.48
CA ALA A 272 -3.57 9.03 -7.27
C ALA A 272 -2.20 8.70 -6.68
N ILE A 273 -1.24 8.28 -7.52
CA ILE A 273 0.15 8.05 -7.10
C ILE A 273 0.79 9.35 -6.60
N GLY A 274 0.51 10.48 -7.26
CA GLY A 274 0.93 11.81 -6.81
C GLY A 274 0.41 12.13 -5.42
N ARG A 275 -0.87 11.85 -5.13
CA ARG A 275 -1.46 11.99 -3.79
C ARG A 275 -0.80 11.08 -2.76
N ILE A 276 -0.54 9.81 -3.08
CA ILE A 276 0.24 8.89 -2.23
C ILE A 276 1.62 9.49 -1.93
N LYS A 277 2.34 9.97 -2.96
CA LYS A 277 3.70 10.51 -2.83
C LYS A 277 3.76 11.88 -2.15
N LYS A 278 2.64 12.53 -1.85
CA LYS A 278 2.64 13.64 -0.89
C LYS A 278 3.08 13.13 0.49
N PHE A 279 2.76 11.90 0.86
CA PHE A 279 3.27 11.28 2.09
C PHE A 279 4.72 10.87 1.87
N ARG A 280 5.64 11.52 2.59
CA ARG A 280 7.08 11.39 2.39
C ARG A 280 7.57 9.96 2.62
N VAL A 281 6.86 9.19 3.46
CA VAL A 281 7.14 7.76 3.68
C VAL A 281 7.04 6.89 2.42
N CYS A 282 6.27 7.30 1.42
CA CYS A 282 6.12 6.60 0.12
C CYS A 282 6.90 7.25 -1.03
N LYS A 283 7.43 8.47 -0.83
CA LYS A 283 8.19 9.22 -1.84
C LYS A 283 9.70 9.07 -1.65
N GLU A 284 10.16 9.21 -0.42
CA GLU A 284 11.57 9.30 -0.11
C GLU A 284 12.25 7.93 -0.11
N PHE A 285 13.56 7.94 0.14
CA PHE A 285 14.32 6.73 0.38
C PHE A 285 13.73 5.92 1.55
N PHE A 286 13.34 4.68 1.25
CA PHE A 286 12.72 3.80 2.23
C PHE A 286 13.75 3.30 3.25
N ARG A 287 13.62 3.77 4.49
CA ARG A 287 14.54 3.52 5.61
C ARG A 287 14.20 2.30 6.46
N ASN A 288 13.02 1.72 6.27
CA ASN A 288 12.51 0.65 7.12
C ASN A 288 12.78 -0.75 6.55
N GLN A 289 12.45 -1.78 7.32
CA GLN A 289 12.46 -3.15 6.84
C GLN A 289 11.43 -3.33 5.71
N THR A 290 11.79 -4.08 4.67
CA THR A 290 10.92 -4.31 3.50
C THR A 290 9.57 -4.93 3.86
N SER A 291 9.49 -5.71 4.94
CA SER A 291 8.25 -6.26 5.50
C SER A 291 7.25 -5.18 5.93
N GLN A 292 7.72 -3.98 6.28
CA GLN A 292 6.89 -2.85 6.69
C GLN A 292 6.46 -1.96 5.52
N HIS A 293 7.05 -2.14 4.35
CA HIS A 293 6.75 -1.30 3.18
C HIS A 293 5.28 -1.37 2.80
N GLY A 294 4.73 -2.59 2.74
CA GLY A 294 3.34 -2.80 2.39
C GLY A 294 2.40 -2.03 3.31
N VAL A 295 2.47 -2.27 4.62
CA VAL A 295 1.53 -1.68 5.61
C VAL A 295 1.58 -0.15 5.58
N MET A 296 2.76 0.45 5.40
CA MET A 296 2.89 1.90 5.25
C MET A 296 2.19 2.42 4.00
N TRP A 297 2.38 1.74 2.86
CA TRP A 297 1.66 2.06 1.62
C TRP A 297 0.15 1.86 1.76
N GLY A 298 -0.29 0.84 2.49
CA GLY A 298 -1.70 0.59 2.80
C GLY A 298 -2.33 1.69 3.64
N CYS A 299 -1.68 2.09 4.74
CA CYS A 299 -2.11 3.23 5.56
C CYS A 299 -2.21 4.51 4.73
N VAL A 300 -1.19 4.79 3.91
CA VAL A 300 -1.18 6.00 3.08
C VAL A 300 -2.30 5.98 2.04
N ALA A 301 -2.52 4.84 1.35
CA ALA A 301 -3.61 4.71 0.40
C ALA A 301 -4.98 4.83 1.07
N GLY A 302 -5.16 4.24 2.26
CA GLY A 302 -6.37 4.42 3.07
C GLY A 302 -6.60 5.88 3.46
N LEU A 303 -5.57 6.62 3.87
CA LEU A 303 -5.66 8.06 4.16
C LEU A 303 -5.98 8.89 2.90
N VAL A 304 -5.46 8.49 1.74
CA VAL A 304 -5.78 9.14 0.46
C VAL A 304 -7.23 8.86 0.06
N ASN A 305 -7.70 7.63 0.21
CA ASN A 305 -9.09 7.23 -0.05
C ASN A 305 -10.07 7.93 0.89
N LEU A 306 -9.76 8.02 2.19
CA LEU A 306 -10.59 8.73 3.16
C LEU A 306 -10.81 10.19 2.73
N ARG A 307 -9.76 10.85 2.25
CA ARG A 307 -9.86 12.22 1.71
C ARG A 307 -10.58 12.28 0.36
N TRP A 308 -10.44 11.24 -0.47
CA TRP A 308 -11.13 11.15 -1.76
C TRP A 308 -12.63 10.99 -1.56
N GLN A 309 -13.06 10.02 -0.74
CA GLN A 309 -14.48 9.77 -0.44
C GLN A 309 -15.18 11.04 0.01
N ARG A 310 -14.58 11.80 0.93
CA ARG A 310 -15.14 13.05 1.42
C ARG A 310 -15.33 14.12 0.35
N ARG A 311 -14.43 14.20 -0.64
CA ARG A 311 -14.60 15.15 -1.76
C ARG A 311 -15.74 14.74 -2.69
N HIS A 312 -15.94 13.45 -2.87
CA HIS A 312 -16.97 12.93 -3.78
C HIS A 312 -18.35 12.81 -3.11
N HIS A 313 -18.42 12.57 -1.80
CA HIS A 313 -19.67 12.60 -1.02
C HIS A 313 -20.20 14.03 -0.79
N LEU A 314 -19.33 15.05 -0.90
CA LEU A 314 -19.76 16.46 -0.92
C LEU A 314 -20.31 16.92 -2.29
N CYS A 315 -20.28 16.04 -3.31
CA CYS A 315 -20.73 16.34 -4.67
C CYS A 315 -21.92 15.47 -5.13
N THR A 316 -22.49 14.66 -4.24
CA THR A 316 -23.74 13.93 -4.50
C THR A 316 -24.88 14.73 -3.84
N PRO A 317 -25.86 15.24 -4.62
CA PRO A 317 -26.92 16.11 -4.13
C PRO A 317 -27.86 15.43 -3.12
#